data_AF-A0A4Q5LE90-F1
#
_entry.id   AF-A0A4Q5LE90-F1
#
_cell.length_a   1.000
_cell.length_b   1.000
_cell.length_c   1.000
_cell.angle_alpha   90.00
_cell.angle_beta   90.00
_cell.angle_gamma   90.00
#
_symmetry.space_group_name_H-M   'P 1'
#
loop_
_entity.id
_entity.type
_entity.pdbx_description
1 polymer ?
#
loop_
_entity_poly.entity_id
_entity_poly.type
_entity_poly.pdbx_seq_one_letter_code
_entity_poly.pdbx_strand_id
1 'polypeptide(L)' 'MQDFHEATAHIRQQIGDFQPEFGIILGTGLGDLVQDIDVQFTLPYAG' A
#
# COMPACT_ATOMS: atom_id res chain seq x y z
N MET A 1 -6.34 -16.66 -8.68
CA MET A 1 -7.34 -16.04 -7.76
C MET A 1 -6.95 -16.19 -6.29
N GLN A 2 -6.33 -17.30 -5.87
CA GLN A 2 -5.86 -17.48 -4.48
C GLN A 2 -4.84 -16.39 -4.06
N ASP A 3 -3.84 -16.13 -4.90
CA ASP A 3 -2.76 -15.17 -4.59
C ASP A 3 -3.25 -13.74 -4.31
N PHE A 4 -4.34 -13.31 -4.95
CA PHE A 4 -4.93 -11.99 -4.73
C PHE A 4 -5.52 -11.85 -3.32
N HIS A 5 -6.24 -12.88 -2.86
CA HIS A 5 -6.85 -12.89 -1.53
C HIS A 5 -5.79 -12.99 -0.42
N GLU A 6 -4.73 -13.76 -0.67
CA GLU A 6 -3.61 -13.87 0.25
C GLU A 6 -2.86 -12.53 0.38
N ALA A 7 -2.57 -11.87 -0.74
CA ALA A 7 -1.95 -10.55 -0.74
C ALA A 7 -2.80 -9.50 -0.01
N THR A 8 -4.11 -9.46 -0.27
CA THR A 8 -5.01 -8.52 0.43
C THR A 8 -5.15 -8.84 1.92
N ALA A 9 -5.17 -10.11 2.32
CA ALA A 9 -5.19 -10.50 3.73
C ALA A 9 -3.88 -10.09 4.44
N HIS A 10 -2.73 -10.31 3.80
CA HIS A 10 -1.42 -9.93 4.33
C HIS A 10 -1.30 -8.42 4.56
N ILE A 11 -1.80 -7.61 3.63
CA ILE A 11 -1.83 -6.15 3.77
C ILE A 11 -2.77 -5.75 4.92
N ARG A 12 -3.98 -6.30 4.99
CA ARG A 12 -4.97 -6.01 6.05
C ARG A 12 -4.44 -6.31 7.45
N GLN A 13 -3.67 -7.38 7.62
CA GLN A 13 -3.05 -7.71 8.90
C GLN A 13 -2.06 -6.64 9.41
N GLN A 14 -1.48 -5.84 8.50
CA GLN A 14 -0.51 -4.80 8.84
C GLN A 14 -1.14 -3.42 9.05
N ILE A 15 -2.22 -3.12 8.33
CA ILE A 15 -2.90 -1.81 8.38
C ILE A 15 -4.17 -1.80 9.27
N GLY A 16 -4.60 -2.97 9.76
CA GLY A 16 -5.75 -3.11 10.65
C GLY A 16 -7.08 -2.73 9.96
N ASP A 17 -7.85 -1.88 10.64
CA ASP A 17 -9.17 -1.43 10.17
C ASP A 17 -9.10 -0.29 9.13
N PHE A 18 -7.90 0.16 8.73
CA PHE A 18 -7.75 1.17 7.70
C PHE A 18 -8.25 0.65 6.34
N GLN A 19 -9.19 1.38 5.74
CA GLN A 19 -9.78 1.05 4.44
C GLN A 19 -9.45 2.16 3.43
N PRO A 20 -8.47 1.95 2.52
CA PRO A 20 -8.14 2.95 1.51
C PRO A 20 -9.30 3.09 0.51
N GLU A 21 -9.68 4.34 0.22
CA GLU A 21 -10.74 4.66 -0.75
C GLU A 21 -10.23 4.66 -2.19
N PHE A 22 -8.94 4.96 -2.38
CA PHE A 22 -8.28 4.98 -3.68
C PHE A 22 -6.85 4.45 -3.58
N GLY A 23 -6.35 3.92 -4.69
CA GLY A 23 -4.98 3.45 -4.84
C GLY A 23 -4.31 4.14 -6.02
N ILE A 24 -3.01 4.44 -5.88
CA ILE A 24 -2.20 5.09 -6.91
C ILE A 24 -0.97 4.22 -7.15
N ILE A 25 -0.61 4.03 -8.42
CA ILE A 25 0.66 3.42 -8.81
C ILE A 25 1.56 4.54 -9.32
N LEU A 26 2.68 4.75 -8.65
CA LEU A 26 3.66 5.76 -9.04
C LEU A 26 4.56 5.20 -10.14
N GLY A 27 4.46 5.79 -11.34
CA GLY A 27 5.40 5.54 -12.43
C GLY A 27 6.73 6.25 -12.22
N THR A 28 7.62 6.12 -13.21
CA THR A 28 8.93 6.77 -13.21
C THR A 28 8.79 8.29 -13.07
N GLY A 29 9.53 8.89 -12.13
CA GLY A 29 9.55 10.34 -11.92
C GLY A 29 8.42 10.90 -11.04
N LEU A 30 7.54 10.07 -10.47
CA LEU A 30 6.44 10.49 -9.60
C LEU A 30 6.70 10.25 -8.10
N GLY A 31 7.95 10.00 -7.70
CA GLY A 31 8.32 9.70 -6.32
C GLY A 31 8.10 10.87 -5.36
N ASP A 32 8.14 12.11 -5.86
CA ASP A 32 8.00 13.31 -5.04
C ASP A 32 6.61 13.47 -4.42
N LEU A 33 5.57 12.84 -4.99
CA LEU A 33 4.21 12.85 -4.42
C LEU A 33 4.18 12.30 -2.98
N VAL A 34 5.10 11.39 -2.65
CA VAL A 34 5.20 10.82 -1.30
C VAL A 34 5.57 11.88 -0.25
N GLN A 35 6.20 12.99 -0.65
CA GLN A 35 6.58 14.07 0.26
C GLN A 35 5.37 14.95 0.66
N ASP A 36 4.31 14.94 -0.16
CA ASP A 36 3.12 15.75 0.05
C ASP A 36 2.00 15.01 0.80
N ILE A 37 2.24 13.77 1.22
CA ILE A 37 1.27 12.93 1.94
C ILE A 37 1.80 12.52 3.31
N ASP A 38 0.88 12.31 4.26
CA ASP A 38 1.22 11.73 5.56
C ASP A 38 1.22 10.19 5.48
N VAL A 39 2.34 9.57 5.88
CA VAL A 39 2.54 8.13 5.78
C VAL A 39 2.13 7.46 7.09
N GLN A 40 0.94 6.87 7.11
CA GLN A 40 0.44 6.16 8.30
C GLN A 40 1.00 4.72 8.42
N PHE A 41 1.24 4.06 7.29
CA PHE A 41 1.73 2.69 7.23
C PHE A 41 2.74 2.54 6.10
N THR A 42 3.77 1.71 6.28
CA THR A 42 4.74 1.38 5.22
C THR A 42 4.92 -0.13 5.19
N LEU A 43 4.72 -0.71 4.01
CA LEU A 43 4.88 -2.14 3.78
C LEU A 43 6.03 -2.34 2.78
N PRO A 44 7.17 -2.90 3.20
CA PRO A 44 8.26 -3.20 2.26
C PRO A 44 7.86 -4.34 1.32
N TYR A 45 8.21 -4.22 0.03
CA TYR A 45 7.88 -5.22 -0.99
C TYR A 45 8.67 -6.53 -0.87
N ALA A 46 9.83 -6.49 -0.21
CA ALA A 46 10.67 -7.65 0.02
C ALA A 46 11.14 -7.63 1.48
N GLY A 47 10.82 -8.70 2.19
CA GLY A 47 11.30 -9.05 3.53
C GLY A 47 11.56 -10.54 3.58
#